data_AF-A0A951GCA0-F1
#
_entry.id   AF-A0A951GCA0-F1
#
_cell.length_a   1.000
_cell.length_b   1.000
_cell.length_c   1.000
_cell.angle_alpha   90.00
_cell.angle_beta   90.00
_cell.angle_gamma   90.00
#
_symmetry.space_group_name_H-M   'P 1'
#
loop_
_entity.id
_entity.type
_entity.pdbx_description
1 polymer ?
#
loop_
_entity_poly.entity_id
_entity_poly.type
_entity_poly.pdbx_seq_one_letter_code
_entity_poly.pdbx_strand_id
1 'polypeptide(L)'
;MPIVLLVVSLFVLMSFETGYAIHDRDSLAEQRRLQEPIVQEAIKLRQKVETLAAKTAQLAADGDEGAKAVVEQMKRQGITLSPPKP
;
A
#
# COMPACT_ATOMS: atom_id res chain seq x y z
N MET A 1 23.59 29.14 44.75
CA MET A 1 23.44 29.72 43.40
C MET A 1 23.61 28.71 42.25
N PRO A 2 24.68 27.89 42.15
CA PRO A 2 24.85 27.00 40.99
C PRO A 2 23.84 25.83 40.93
N ILE A 3 23.41 25.32 42.08
CA ILE A 3 22.47 24.19 42.18
C ILE A 3 21.08 24.56 41.64
N VAL A 4 20.61 25.79 41.88
CA VAL A 4 19.29 26.24 41.42
C VAL A 4 19.25 26.33 39.89
N LEU A 5 20.32 26.83 39.28
CA LEU A 5 20.45 26.87 37.82
C LEU A 5 20.43 25.47 37.20
N LEU A 6 21.09 24.50 37.84
CA LEU A 6 21.10 23.11 37.40
C LEU A 6 19.70 22.49 37.43
N VAL A 7 18.96 22.72 38.52
CA VAL A 7 17.59 22.23 38.67
C VAL A 7 16.67 22.84 37.60
N VAL A 8 16.74 24.16 37.38
CA VAL A 8 15.95 24.84 36.35
C VAL A 8 16.28 24.32 34.95
N SER A 9 17.57 24.11 34.65
CA SER A 9 17.99 23.55 33.36
C SER A 9 17.47 22.13 33.14
N LEU A 10 17.39 21.32 34.19
CA LEU A 10 16.81 19.98 34.12
C LEU A 10 15.32 20.02 33.77
N PHE A 11 14.56 20.93 34.39
CA PHE A 11 13.13 21.11 34.11
C PHE A 11 12.86 21.61 32.68
N VAL A 12 13.69 22.52 32.18
CA VAL A 12 13.59 23.00 30.79
C VAL A 12 13.85 21.86 29.82
N LEU A 13 14.91 21.08 30.05
CA LEU A 13 15.27 19.94 29.20
C LEU A 13 14.17 18.87 29.21
N MET A 14 13.65 18.51 30.38
CA MET A 14 12.57 17.53 30.50
C MET A 14 11.26 17.98 29.81
N SER A 15 10.94 19.27 29.89
CA SER A 15 9.78 19.85 29.19
C SER A 15 9.97 19.84 27.67
N PHE A 16 11.20 20.07 27.21
CA PHE A 16 11.56 20.02 25.81
C PHE A 16 11.46 18.60 25.25
N GLU A 17 12.12 17.62 25.91
CA GLU A 17 12.09 16.19 25.53
C GLU A 17 10.66 15.64 25.42
N THR A 18 9.77 16.05 26.33
CA THR A 18 8.35 15.62 26.31
C THR A 18 7.59 16.21 25.12
N GLY A 19 7.93 17.41 24.68
CA GLY A 19 7.34 18.05 23.51
C GLY A 19 7.72 17.36 22.19
N TYR A 20 8.98 16.93 22.04
CA TYR A 20 9.43 16.22 20.83
C TYR A 20 8.81 14.84 20.69
N ALA A 21 8.64 14.11 21.81
CA ALA A 21 8.06 12.77 21.79
C ALA A 21 6.61 12.73 21.26
N ILE A 22 5.86 13.83 21.39
CA ILE A 22 4.49 13.96 20.84
C ILE A 22 4.55 14.26 19.34
N HIS A 23 5.49 15.10 18.91
CA HIS A 23 5.66 15.48 17.50
C HIS A 23 6.03 14.28 16.61
N ASP A 24 6.86 13.37 17.14
CA ASP A 24 7.27 12.16 16.40
C ASP A 24 6.09 11.21 16.13
N ARG A 25 5.10 11.14 17.03
CA ARG A 25 3.92 10.30 16.82
C ARG A 25 3.00 10.84 15.74
N ASP A 26 2.84 12.15 15.66
CA ASP A 26 2.03 12.79 14.63
C ASP A 26 2.67 12.61 13.24
N SER A 27 4.00 12.70 13.16
CA SER A 27 4.73 12.48 11.90
C SER A 27 4.52 11.07 11.31
N LEU A 28 4.50 10.04 12.17
CA LEU A 28 4.29 8.65 11.75
C LEU A 28 2.83 8.39 11.36
N ALA A 29 1.88 9.03 12.05
CA ALA A 29 0.46 8.95 11.72
C ALA A 29 0.14 9.65 10.38
N GLU A 30 0.80 10.77 10.10
CA GLU A 30 0.63 11.51 8.85
C GLU A 30 1.21 10.75 7.65
N GLN A 31 2.40 10.15 7.80
CA GLN A 31 2.97 9.28 6.76
C GLN A 31 2.10 8.05 6.46
N ARG A 32 1.43 7.49 7.47
CA ARG A 32 0.43 6.42 7.27
C ARG A 32 -0.78 6.92 6.49
N ARG A 33 -1.33 8.09 6.84
CA ARG A 33 -2.47 8.70 6.13
C ARG A 33 -2.14 9.02 4.68
N LEU A 34 -0.92 9.43 4.37
CA LEU A 34 -0.47 9.70 3.00
C LEU A 34 -0.36 8.44 2.13
N GLN A 35 -0.19 7.26 2.74
CA GLN A 35 -0.07 5.99 2.02
C GLN A 35 -1.43 5.33 1.73
N GLU A 36 -2.45 5.64 2.52
CA GLU A 36 -3.81 5.10 2.36
C GLU A 36 -4.43 5.31 0.96
N PRO A 37 -4.36 6.51 0.34
CA PRO A 37 -4.91 6.70 -1.00
C PRO A 37 -4.16 5.88 -2.07
N ILE A 38 -2.83 5.80 -1.99
CA ILE A 38 -2.00 5.04 -2.94
C ILE A 38 -2.35 3.55 -2.89
N VAL A 39 -2.52 3.01 -1.68
CA VAL A 39 -2.93 1.61 -1.47
C VAL A 39 -4.33 1.37 -2.05
N GLN A 40 -5.28 2.27 -1.82
CA GLN A 40 -6.63 2.14 -2.39
C GLN A 40 -6.63 2.21 -3.92
N GLU A 41 -5.83 3.08 -4.52
CA GLU A 41 -5.67 3.16 -5.98
C GLU A 41 -5.05 1.88 -6.55
N ALA A 42 -4.02 1.32 -5.89
CA ALA A 42 -3.42 0.05 -6.27
C ALA A 42 -4.43 -1.11 -6.21
N ILE A 43 -5.28 -1.14 -5.17
CA ILE A 43 -6.38 -2.14 -5.05
C ILE A 43 -7.36 -1.99 -6.21
N LYS A 44 -7.80 -0.77 -6.52
CA LYS A 44 -8.71 -0.52 -7.66
C LYS A 44 -8.08 -0.92 -9.00
N LEU A 45 -6.80 -0.62 -9.20
CA LEU A 45 -6.07 -1.02 -10.40
C LEU A 45 -6.00 -2.54 -10.52
N ARG A 46 -5.68 -3.23 -9.43
CA ARG A 46 -5.67 -4.69 -9.37
C ARG A 46 -7.02 -5.29 -9.76
N GLN A 47 -8.12 -4.78 -9.20
CA GLN A 47 -9.47 -5.25 -9.53
C GLN A 47 -9.82 -5.06 -11.02
N LYS A 48 -9.40 -3.95 -11.62
CA LYS A 48 -9.57 -3.71 -13.06
C LYS A 48 -8.79 -4.73 -13.89
N VAL A 49 -7.53 -4.98 -13.53
CA VAL A 49 -6.68 -5.98 -14.20
C VAL A 49 -7.29 -7.38 -14.07
N GLU A 50 -7.74 -7.76 -12.88
CA GLU A 50 -8.42 -9.05 -12.64
C GLU A 50 -9.70 -9.20 -13.48
N THR A 51 -10.47 -8.12 -13.64
CA THR A 51 -11.67 -8.10 -14.49
C THR A 51 -11.33 -8.30 -15.97
N LEU A 52 -10.28 -7.63 -16.46
CA LEU A 52 -9.82 -7.80 -17.84
C LEU A 52 -9.32 -9.21 -18.08
N ALA A 53 -8.49 -9.71 -17.16
CA ALA A 53 -8.00 -11.09 -17.12
C ALA A 53 -9.13 -12.12 -17.19
N ALA A 54 -10.20 -11.94 -16.39
CA ALA A 54 -11.36 -12.82 -16.40
C ALA A 54 -12.10 -12.78 -17.75
N LYS A 55 -12.31 -11.59 -18.33
CA LYS A 55 -12.92 -11.44 -19.65
C LYS A 55 -12.08 -12.05 -20.76
N THR A 56 -10.75 -11.90 -20.71
CA THR A 56 -9.83 -12.51 -21.67
C THR A 56 -9.84 -14.03 -21.53
N ALA A 57 -9.89 -14.57 -20.30
CA ALA A 57 -10.05 -16.00 -20.07
C ALA A 57 -11.38 -16.53 -20.63
N GLN A 58 -12.46 -15.75 -20.50
CA GLN A 58 -13.76 -16.08 -21.09
C GLN A 58 -13.70 -16.06 -22.62
N LEU A 59 -13.15 -15.01 -23.25
CA LEU A 59 -12.95 -14.96 -24.71
C LEU A 59 -12.11 -16.14 -25.22
N ALA A 60 -11.07 -16.52 -24.48
CA ALA A 60 -10.23 -17.66 -24.81
C ALA A 60 -11.02 -18.99 -24.74
N ALA A 61 -11.93 -19.12 -23.77
CA ALA A 61 -12.84 -20.26 -23.65
C ALA A 61 -13.89 -20.28 -24.77
N ASP A 62 -14.39 -19.11 -25.18
CA ASP A 62 -15.35 -18.93 -26.27
C ASP A 62 -14.74 -19.18 -27.67
N GLY A 63 -13.41 -19.33 -27.74
CA GLY A 63 -12.71 -19.80 -28.93
C GLY A 63 -11.77 -18.79 -29.59
N ASP A 64 -11.69 -17.55 -29.09
CA ASP A 64 -10.87 -16.48 -29.65
C ASP A 64 -9.36 -16.82 -29.59
N GLU A 65 -8.69 -16.85 -30.74
CA GLU A 65 -7.28 -17.22 -30.85
C GLU A 65 -6.33 -16.18 -30.22
N GLY A 66 -6.70 -14.90 -30.31
CA GLY A 66 -5.93 -13.81 -29.70
C GLY A 66 -5.94 -13.89 -28.18
N ALA A 67 -7.10 -14.13 -27.59
CA ALA A 67 -7.27 -14.28 -26.15
C ALA A 67 -6.58 -15.55 -25.63
N LYS A 68 -6.60 -16.66 -26.37
CA LYS A 68 -5.82 -17.87 -26.04
C LYS A 68 -4.32 -17.58 -25.98
N ALA A 69 -3.79 -16.84 -26.96
CA ALA A 69 -2.38 -16.45 -26.96
C ALA A 69 -2.01 -15.60 -25.74
N VAL A 70 -2.89 -14.68 -25.32
CA VAL A 70 -2.69 -13.85 -24.12
C VAL A 70 -2.74 -14.70 -22.84
N VAL A 71 -3.72 -15.59 -22.71
CA VAL A 71 -3.82 -16.52 -21.56
C VAL A 71 -2.57 -17.40 -21.45
N GLU A 72 -2.07 -17.89 -22.59
CA GLU A 72 -0.89 -18.73 -22.59
C GLU A 72 0.39 -17.95 -22.27
N GLN A 73 0.54 -16.71 -22.75
CA GLN A 73 1.63 -15.83 -22.34
C GLN A 73 1.58 -15.52 -20.83
N MET A 74 0.40 -15.25 -20.27
CA MET A 74 0.25 -15.02 -18.83
C MET A 74 0.58 -16.28 -18.02
N LYS A 75 0.17 -17.46 -18.50
CA LYS A 75 0.54 -18.75 -17.89
C LYS A 75 2.05 -18.97 -17.89
N ARG A 76 2.76 -18.59 -18.97
CA ARG A 76 4.23 -18.65 -19.04
C ARG A 76 4.93 -17.70 -18.06
N GLN A 77 4.27 -16.60 -17.68
CA GLN A 77 4.74 -15.67 -16.65
C GLN A 77 4.36 -16.11 -15.22
N GLY A 78 3.78 -17.31 -15.05
CA GLY A 78 3.35 -17.83 -13.75
C GLY A 78 2.00 -17.30 -13.27
N ILE A 79 1.30 -16.51 -14.09
CA ILE A 79 -0.02 -15.97 -13.76
C ILE A 79 -1.07 -16.92 -14.34
N THR A 80 -1.69 -17.73 -13.47
CA THR A 80 -2.74 -18.67 -13.89
C THR A 80 -4.07 -17.95 -13.98
N LEU A 81 -4.48 -17.57 -15.18
CA LEU A 81 -5.82 -17.08 -15.47
C LEU A 81 -6.79 -18.26 -15.49
N SER A 82 -7.68 -18.36 -14.50
CA SER A 82 -8.78 -19.33 -14.52
C SER A 82 -10.03 -18.66 -15.06
N PRO A 83 -10.71 -19.23 -16.08
CA PRO A 83 -12.02 -18.74 -16.47
C PRO A 83 -13.00 -18.88 -15.28
N PRO A 84 -13.95 -17.95 -15.10
CA PRO A 84 -14.99 -18.11 -14.08
C PRO A 84 -15.73 -19.43 -14.33
N LYS A 85 -15.83 -20.25 -13.28
CA LYS A 85 -16.52 -21.54 -13.33
C LYS A 85 -18.01 -21.29 -13.64
N PRO A 86 -18.65 -22.11 -14.50
CA PRO A 86 -20.06 -21.95 -14.85
C PRO A 86 -21.00 -22.00 -13.65
#